data_AF-A0A7Y6YW83-F1
#
_entry.id   AF-A0A7Y6YW83-F1
#
_cell.length_a   1.000
_cell.length_b   1.000
_cell.length_c   1.000
_cell.angle_alpha   90.00
_cell.angle_beta   90.00
_cell.angle_gamma   90.00
#
_symmetry.space_group_name_H-M   'P 1'
#
loop_
_entity.id
_entity.type
_entity.pdbx_description
1 polymer ?
#
loop_
_entity_poly.entity_id
_entity_poly.type
_entity_poly.pdbx_seq_one_letter_code
_entity_poly.pdbx_strand_id
1 'polypeptide(L)'
;MPYVLREPNGEIKAIYQNPHDGVEEELPMNHPDIMAFLSTQTGTAATLLDLAESDMAMARVVEDLIELLIMKGAISFDDLPEAAQNKLAKRQTWRGSLDEALASFGGGKVI
;
A
#
# COMPACT_ATOMS: atom_id res chain seq x y z
N MET A 1 25.76 -2.28 15.49
CA MET A 1 25.56 -0.83 15.48
C MET A 1 25.51 -0.42 14.02
N PRO A 2 24.49 0.30 13.54
CA PRO A 2 24.44 0.74 12.15
C PRO A 2 25.49 1.80 11.84
N TYR A 3 25.88 1.87 10.57
CA TYR A 3 26.75 2.91 10.00
C TYR A 3 25.90 4.07 9.49
N VAL A 4 26.34 5.29 9.73
CA VAL A 4 25.57 6.50 9.46
C VAL A 4 26.35 7.43 8.55
N LEU A 5 25.74 7.80 7.42
CA LEU A 5 26.26 8.82 6.51
C LEU A 5 25.57 10.14 6.83
N ARG A 6 26.35 11.19 7.10
CA ARG A 6 25.84 12.55 7.36
C ARG A 6 25.98 13.46 6.14
N GLU A 7 25.06 14.40 6.03
CA GLU A 7 25.18 15.57 5.15
C GLU A 7 26.14 16.62 5.76
N PRO A 8 26.65 17.59 4.96
CA PRO A 8 27.50 18.68 5.47
C PRO A 8 26.87 19.55 6.56
N ASN A 9 25.54 19.53 6.68
CA ASN A 9 24.79 20.23 7.74
C ASN A 9 24.74 19.44 9.07
N GLY A 10 25.30 18.22 9.11
CA GLY A 10 25.34 17.35 10.27
C GLY A 10 24.14 16.40 10.41
N GLU A 11 23.13 16.46 9.54
CA GLU A 11 21.97 15.56 9.58
C GLU A 11 22.29 14.20 8.96
N ILE A 12 21.58 13.14 9.42
CA ILE A 12 21.71 11.81 8.82
C ILE A 12 21.08 11.81 7.43
N LYS A 13 21.88 11.41 6.44
CA LYS A 13 21.46 11.16 5.06
C LYS A 13 20.98 9.72 4.85
N ALA A 14 21.73 8.76 5.40
CA ALA A 14 21.49 7.33 5.19
C ALA A 14 22.03 6.48 6.34
N ILE A 15 21.43 5.31 6.54
CA ILE A 15 21.81 4.31 7.53
C ILE A 15 22.10 2.98 6.81
N TYR A 16 23.27 2.40 7.07
CA TYR A 16 23.72 1.13 6.48
C TYR A 16 23.91 0.06 7.56
N GLN A 17 23.63 -1.20 7.20
CA GLN A 17 23.87 -2.35 8.10
C GLN A 17 25.33 -2.82 8.10
N ASN A 18 26.05 -2.57 7.01
CA ASN A 18 27.44 -2.97 6.79
C ASN A 18 28.30 -1.74 6.50
N PRO A 19 29.63 -1.83 6.68
CA PRO A 19 30.55 -0.77 6.28
C PRO A 19 30.34 -0.42 4.80
N HIS A 20 30.29 0.87 4.51
CA HIS A 20 30.10 1.40 3.16
C HIS A 20 31.20 2.42 2.88
N ASP A 21 31.66 2.52 1.63
CA ASP A 21 32.81 3.38 1.27
C ASP A 21 32.54 4.84 1.68
N GLY A 22 33.42 5.37 2.54
CA GLY A 22 33.32 6.74 3.05
C GLY A 22 32.42 6.93 4.27
N VAL A 23 31.96 5.84 4.92
CA VAL A 23 31.12 5.89 6.13
C VAL A 23 31.85 5.23 7.31
N GLU A 24 32.40 6.05 8.21
CA GLU A 24 33.16 5.58 9.39
C GLU A 24 32.41 5.82 10.72
N GLU A 25 31.24 6.46 10.69
CA GLU A 25 30.46 6.75 11.91
C GLU A 25 29.50 5.59 12.22
N GLU A 26 29.78 4.87 13.31
CA GLU A 26 28.85 3.91 13.90
C GLU A 26 28.10 4.55 15.06
N LEU A 27 26.78 4.47 15.04
CA LEU A 27 25.94 4.93 16.14
C LEU A 27 25.12 3.77 16.71
N PRO A 28 24.83 3.78 18.02
CA PRO A 28 23.84 2.89 18.61
C PRO A 28 22.46 3.08 17.98
N MET A 29 21.68 2.01 17.81
CA MET A 29 20.35 2.09 17.19
C MET A 29 19.37 3.03 17.93
N ASN A 30 19.58 3.22 19.23
CA ASN A 30 18.82 4.12 20.08
C ASN A 30 19.38 5.56 20.12
N HIS A 31 20.36 5.90 19.27
CA HIS A 31 20.91 7.24 19.21
C HIS A 31 19.83 8.25 18.77
N PRO A 32 19.73 9.43 19.40
CA PRO A 32 18.71 10.43 19.08
C PRO A 32 18.62 10.77 17.59
N ASP A 33 19.76 10.94 16.92
CA ASP A 33 19.80 11.27 15.49
C ASP A 33 19.22 10.15 14.60
N ILE A 34 19.45 8.87 14.96
CA ILE A 34 18.87 7.73 14.24
C ILE A 34 17.35 7.70 14.46
N MET A 35 16.90 7.93 15.70
CA MET A 35 15.48 8.00 16.01
C MET A 35 14.81 9.15 15.25
N ALA A 36 15.47 10.30 15.16
CA ALA A 36 15.00 11.46 14.40
C ALA A 36 14.91 11.13 12.89
N PHE A 37 15.95 10.54 12.31
CA PHE A 37 15.96 10.11 10.89
C PHE A 37 14.87 9.08 10.56
N LEU A 38 14.68 8.09 11.43
CA LEU A 38 13.61 7.10 11.27
C LEU A 38 12.22 7.75 11.43
N SER A 39 12.06 8.74 12.30
CA SER A 39 10.80 9.46 12.48
C SER A 39 10.43 10.37 11.29
N THR A 40 11.40 10.96 10.60
CA THR A 40 11.15 11.76 9.39
C THR A 40 10.91 10.88 8.17
N GLN A 41 11.63 9.76 8.04
CA GLN A 41 11.39 8.78 6.97
C GLN A 41 10.08 8.00 7.14
N THR A 42 9.65 7.74 8.38
CA THR A 42 8.30 7.20 8.62
C THR A 42 7.24 8.18 8.18
N GLY A 43 7.44 9.50 8.30
CA GLY A 43 6.52 10.49 7.73
C GLY A 43 6.31 10.33 6.22
N THR A 44 7.39 10.28 5.43
CA THR A 44 7.29 10.17 3.96
C THR A 44 6.83 8.78 3.51
N ALA A 45 7.38 7.71 4.07
CA ALA A 45 6.96 6.35 3.75
C ALA A 45 5.53 6.04 4.21
N ALA A 46 5.13 6.52 5.40
CA ALA A 46 3.74 6.38 5.86
C ALA A 46 2.79 7.20 4.99
N THR A 47 3.13 8.42 4.59
CA THR A 47 2.25 9.19 3.68
C THR A 47 2.05 8.51 2.32
N LEU A 48 3.07 7.84 1.79
CA LEU A 48 2.93 7.06 0.55
C LEU A 48 2.08 5.80 0.75
N LEU A 49 2.21 5.13 1.89
CA LEU A 49 1.36 3.99 2.25
C LEU A 49 -0.09 4.42 2.45
N ASP A 50 -0.33 5.50 3.20
CA ASP A 50 -1.66 6.08 3.44
C ASP A 50 -2.33 6.51 2.12
N LEU A 51 -1.56 7.10 1.21
CA LEU A 51 -2.04 7.45 -0.13
C LEU A 51 -2.40 6.21 -0.95
N ALA A 52 -1.55 5.18 -0.94
CA ALA A 52 -1.82 3.93 -1.64
C ALA A 52 -3.07 3.22 -1.07
N GLU A 53 -3.25 3.23 0.24
CA GLU A 53 -4.45 2.70 0.90
C GLU A 53 -5.71 3.50 0.52
N SER A 54 -5.62 4.83 0.52
CA SER A 54 -6.69 5.72 0.07
C SER A 54 -7.07 5.46 -1.39
N ASP A 55 -6.09 5.32 -2.28
CA ASP A 55 -6.31 5.02 -3.69
C ASP A 55 -6.95 3.64 -3.89
N MET A 56 -6.53 2.63 -3.10
CA MET A 56 -7.15 1.30 -3.11
C MET A 56 -8.61 1.34 -2.64
N ALA A 57 -8.90 2.09 -1.58
CA ALA A 57 -10.25 2.29 -1.09
C ALA A 57 -11.13 2.98 -2.16
N MET A 58 -10.60 4.03 -2.80
CA MET A 58 -11.29 4.74 -3.87
C MET A 58 -11.55 3.84 -5.09
N ALA A 59 -10.60 3.01 -5.48
CA ALA A 59 -10.78 2.05 -6.57
C ALA A 59 -11.93 1.07 -6.30
N ARG A 60 -12.20 0.71 -5.03
CA ARG A 60 -13.35 -0.14 -4.66
C ARG A 60 -14.67 0.60 -4.81
N VAL A 61 -14.74 1.85 -4.36
CA VAL A 61 -15.92 2.70 -4.51
C VAL A 61 -16.27 2.91 -5.99
N VAL A 62 -15.26 3.16 -6.83
CA VAL A 62 -15.45 3.33 -8.28
C VAL A 62 -15.97 2.04 -8.93
N GLU A 63 -15.47 0.87 -8.55
CA GLU A 63 -15.98 -0.41 -9.03
C GLU A 63 -17.45 -0.60 -8.65
N ASP A 64 -17.81 -0.42 -7.37
CA ASP A 64 -19.19 -0.58 -6.91
C ASP A 64 -20.13 0.42 -7.62
N LEU A 65 -19.65 1.64 -7.91
CA LEU A 65 -20.39 2.62 -8.69
C LEU A 65 -20.59 2.17 -10.14
N ILE A 66 -19.55 1.64 -10.80
CA ILE A 66 -19.66 1.13 -12.17
C ILE A 66 -20.69 -0.01 -12.23
N GLU A 67 -20.62 -0.95 -11.29
CA GLU A 67 -21.59 -2.06 -11.21
C GLU A 67 -23.02 -1.57 -10.99
N LEU A 68 -23.21 -0.57 -10.12
CA LEU A 68 -24.51 0.04 -9.89
C LEU A 68 -25.05 0.73 -11.16
N LEU A 69 -24.20 1.44 -11.89
CA LEU A 69 -24.58 2.12 -13.13
C LEU A 69 -24.94 1.12 -14.24
N ILE A 70 -24.19 0.02 -14.35
CA ILE A 70 -24.51 -1.08 -15.28
C ILE A 70 -25.83 -1.74 -14.89
N MET A 71 -26.04 -2.06 -13.62
CA MET A 71 -27.29 -2.66 -13.12
C MET A 71 -28.51 -1.77 -13.40
N LYS A 72 -28.34 -0.45 -13.30
CA LYS A 72 -29.39 0.52 -13.63
C LYS A 72 -29.57 0.76 -15.13
N GLY A 73 -28.72 0.17 -15.98
CA GLY A 73 -28.72 0.37 -17.42
C GLY A 73 -28.29 1.78 -17.83
N ALA A 74 -27.60 2.52 -16.96
CA ALA A 74 -27.13 3.87 -17.25
C ALA A 74 -25.89 3.87 -18.18
N ILE A 75 -25.08 2.81 -18.11
CA ILE A 75 -23.96 2.51 -19.02
C ILE A 75 -23.97 1.01 -19.32
N SER A 76 -23.43 0.59 -20.46
CA SER A 76 -23.14 -0.82 -20.74
C SER A 76 -21.68 -1.15 -20.44
N PHE A 77 -21.39 -2.40 -20.09
CA PHE A 77 -20.02 -2.87 -19.90
C PHE A 77 -19.16 -2.68 -21.16
N ASP A 78 -19.76 -2.89 -22.33
CA ASP A 78 -19.10 -2.75 -23.64
C ASP A 78 -18.75 -1.30 -23.99
N ASP A 79 -19.34 -0.31 -23.30
CA ASP A 79 -19.03 1.11 -23.49
C ASP A 79 -17.69 1.50 -22.83
N LEU A 80 -17.15 0.65 -21.94
CA LEU A 80 -15.89 0.89 -21.26
C LEU A 80 -14.69 0.52 -22.16
N PRO A 81 -13.55 1.22 -22.05
CA PRO A 81 -12.33 0.82 -22.76
C PRO A 81 -11.91 -0.61 -22.42
N GLU A 82 -11.33 -1.33 -23.37
CA GLU A 82 -10.90 -2.74 -23.21
C GLU A 82 -9.99 -2.94 -21.96
N ALA A 83 -9.12 -1.97 -21.68
CA ALA A 83 -8.28 -1.99 -20.48
C ALA A 83 -9.09 -1.94 -19.17
N ALA A 84 -10.21 -1.19 -19.14
CA ALA A 84 -11.10 -1.11 -17.98
C ALA A 84 -11.94 -2.38 -17.84
N GLN A 85 -12.47 -2.90 -18.95
CA GLN A 85 -13.21 -4.18 -18.97
C GLN A 85 -12.36 -5.33 -18.40
N ASN A 86 -11.12 -5.47 -18.87
CA ASN A 86 -10.18 -6.48 -18.40
C ASN A 86 -9.86 -6.36 -16.90
N LYS A 87 -9.75 -5.13 -16.38
CA LYS A 87 -9.49 -4.90 -14.95
C LYS A 87 -10.71 -5.25 -14.10
N LEU A 88 -11.91 -4.89 -14.53
CA LEU A 88 -13.16 -5.21 -13.83
C LEU A 88 -13.41 -6.72 -13.80
N ALA A 89 -13.24 -7.42 -14.94
CA ALA A 89 -13.42 -8.87 -15.01
C ALA A 89 -12.44 -9.65 -14.10
N LYS A 90 -11.17 -9.21 -14.05
CA LYS A 90 -10.18 -9.77 -13.12
C LYS A 90 -10.55 -9.50 -11.66
N ARG A 91 -11.18 -8.38 -11.35
CA ARG A 91 -11.52 -8.05 -9.96
C ARG A 91 -12.80 -8.74 -9.48
N GLN A 92 -13.78 -8.92 -10.36
CA GLN A 92 -14.99 -9.70 -10.08
C GLN A 92 -14.69 -11.17 -9.79
N THR A 93 -13.75 -11.80 -10.52
CA THR A 93 -13.32 -13.18 -10.23
C THR A 93 -12.71 -13.32 -8.83
N TRP A 94 -11.98 -12.30 -8.36
CA TRP A 94 -11.38 -12.30 -7.02
C TRP A 94 -12.44 -12.10 -5.92
N ARG A 95 -13.46 -11.26 -6.17
CA ARG A 95 -14.61 -11.10 -5.27
C ARG A 95 -15.43 -12.39 -5.18
N GLY A 96 -15.75 -13.01 -6.32
CA GLY A 96 -16.46 -14.28 -6.36
C GLY A 96 -15.73 -15.39 -5.59
N SER A 97 -14.40 -15.51 -5.76
CA SER A 97 -13.62 -16.50 -5.00
C SER A 97 -13.56 -16.21 -3.50
N LEU A 98 -13.56 -14.93 -3.11
CA LEU A 98 -13.52 -14.52 -1.71
C LEU A 98 -14.89 -14.74 -1.03
N ASP A 99 -15.98 -14.40 -1.72
CA ASP A 99 -17.34 -14.63 -1.21
C ASP A 99 -17.64 -16.12 -1.11
N GLU A 100 -17.19 -16.94 -2.06
CA GLU A 100 -17.27 -18.40 -1.99
C GLU A 100 -16.42 -18.98 -0.85
N ALA A 101 -15.18 -18.48 -0.67
CA ALA A 101 -14.34 -18.85 0.47
C ALA A 101 -15.01 -18.47 1.79
N LEU A 102 -15.48 -17.24 1.95
CA LEU A 102 -16.17 -16.77 3.17
C LEU A 102 -17.48 -17.54 3.42
N ALA A 103 -18.24 -17.89 2.39
CA ALA A 103 -19.43 -18.74 2.49
C ALA A 103 -19.07 -20.17 2.93
N SER A 104 -17.94 -20.70 2.45
CA SER A 104 -17.42 -22.02 2.88
C SER A 104 -16.96 -22.03 4.34
N PHE A 105 -16.48 -20.88 4.85
CA PHE A 105 -16.08 -20.71 6.26
C PHE A 105 -17.27 -20.36 7.20
N GLY A 106 -18.37 -19.80 6.66
CA GLY A 106 -19.54 -19.35 7.42
C GLY A 106 -20.65 -20.40 7.65
N GLY A 107 -20.49 -21.63 7.17
CA GLY A 107 -21.50 -22.71 7.26
C GLY A 107 -21.65 -23.38 8.64
N GLY A 108 -21.09 -22.80 9.71
CA GLY A 108 -21.27 -23.27 11.08
C GLY A 108 -22.62 -22.83 11.63
N LYS A 109 -23.63 -23.71 11.52
CA LYS A 109 -24.90 -23.60 12.23
C LYS A 109 -24.64 -23.40 13.72
N VAL A 110 -24.79 -22.17 14.22
CA VAL A 110 -25.00 -21.92 15.64
C VAL A 110 -26.48 -22.22 15.92
N ILE A 111 -26.66 -23.03 16.96
CA ILE A 111 -27.88 -23.67 17.47
C ILE A 111 -29.06 -22.70 17.52
#